data_AF-A0A2N0X303-F1
#
_entry.id   AF-A0A2N0X303-F1
#
_cell.length_a   1.000
_cell.length_b   1.000
_cell.length_c   1.000
_cell.angle_alpha   90.00
_cell.angle_beta   90.00
_cell.angle_gamma   90.00
#
_symmetry.space_group_name_H-M   'P 1'
#
loop_
_entity.id
_entity.type
_entity.pdbx_description
1 polymer ?
#
loop_
_entity_poly.entity_id
_entity_poly.type
_entity_poly.pdbx_seq_one_letter_code
_entity_poly.pdbx_strand_id
1 'polypeptide(L)'
;MFNRNIIFPALMIIVSMITLVLITQFAVPRYQDASVGAGFFPAIIAIIQVFICCVLIFQYLQKKAHQKETPLISRESIFGVLFLIGYALLISLIGYLYASLIGFTLYLVYYKIKQPLYYVIAWVFVLSIYYLFGEVFVISLPEGLLFY
;
A
#
# COMPACT_ATOMS: atom_id res chain seq x y z
N MET A 1 6.37 -29.26 -7.81
CA MET A 1 5.26 -28.39 -7.35
C MET A 1 5.86 -27.19 -6.67
N PHE A 2 5.54 -26.01 -7.19
CA PHE A 2 6.15 -24.74 -6.79
C PHE A 2 5.48 -24.26 -5.50
N ASN A 3 6.25 -24.17 -4.41
CA ASN A 3 5.70 -23.89 -3.09
C ASN A 3 5.29 -22.42 -2.95
N ARG A 4 3.98 -22.17 -2.90
CA ARG A 4 3.44 -20.81 -2.77
C ARG A 4 4.03 -20.02 -1.60
N ASN A 5 4.29 -20.69 -0.47
CA ASN A 5 4.81 -20.04 0.73
C ASN A 5 6.26 -19.55 0.58
N ILE A 6 6.97 -19.99 -0.45
CA ILE A 6 8.30 -19.50 -0.82
C ILE A 6 8.19 -18.52 -2.00
N ILE A 7 7.38 -18.86 -3.01
CA ILE A 7 7.28 -18.09 -4.25
C ILE A 7 6.67 -16.72 -4.04
N PHE A 8 5.58 -16.63 -3.28
CA PHE A 8 4.93 -15.34 -3.05
C PHE A 8 5.85 -14.38 -2.31
N PRO A 9 6.49 -14.75 -1.17
CA PRO A 9 7.47 -13.87 -0.54
C PRO A 9 8.68 -13.57 -1.43
N ALA A 10 9.19 -14.54 -2.19
CA ALA A 10 10.31 -14.31 -3.12
C ALA A 10 9.95 -13.32 -4.23
N LEU A 11 8.76 -13.43 -4.81
CA LEU A 11 8.24 -12.49 -5.80
C LEU A 11 8.10 -11.09 -5.20
N MET A 12 7.54 -10.99 -3.98
CA MET A 12 7.39 -9.71 -3.28
C MET A 12 8.74 -9.06 -2.95
N ILE A 13 9.78 -9.85 -2.64
CA ILE A 13 11.16 -9.35 -2.49
C ILE A 13 11.66 -8.78 -3.82
N ILE A 14 11.48 -9.50 -4.93
CA ILE A 14 11.91 -9.02 -6.26
C ILE A 14 11.20 -7.70 -6.59
N VAL A 15 9.88 -7.63 -6.38
CA VAL A 15 9.11 -6.38 -6.59
C VAL A 15 9.64 -5.26 -5.70
N SER A 16 9.88 -5.50 -4.41
CA SER A 16 10.46 -4.51 -3.51
C SER A 16 11.84 -4.03 -3.96
N MET A 17 12.71 -4.93 -4.43
CA MET A 17 14.03 -4.57 -4.94
C MET A 17 13.92 -3.69 -6.20
N ILE A 18 13.01 -4.04 -7.12
CA ILE A 18 12.72 -3.22 -8.30
C ILE A 18 12.21 -1.84 -7.86
N THR A 19 11.28 -1.78 -6.91
CA THR A 19 10.77 -0.52 -6.35
C THR A 19 11.90 0.33 -5.77
N LEU A 20 12.83 -0.25 -5.00
CA LEU A 20 13.99 0.47 -4.46
C LEU A 20 14.88 1.08 -5.56
N VAL A 21 15.08 0.36 -6.66
CA VAL A 21 15.82 0.88 -7.82
C VAL A 21 15.04 1.98 -8.54
N LEU A 22 13.71 1.85 -8.68
CA LEU A 22 12.89 2.88 -9.32
C LEU A 22 12.85 4.18 -8.51
N ILE A 23 12.87 4.08 -7.18
CA ILE A 23 12.87 5.24 -6.29
C ILE A 23 14.12 6.11 -6.49
N THR A 24 15.27 5.53 -6.83
CA THR A 24 16.49 6.32 -7.08
C THR A 24 16.38 7.21 -8.33
N GLN A 25 15.37 6.98 -9.17
CA GLN A 25 15.08 7.79 -10.35
C GLN A 25 14.11 8.95 -10.05
N PHE A 26 13.57 9.02 -8.82
CA PHE A 26 12.68 10.12 -8.45
C PHE A 26 13.47 11.43 -8.48
N ALA A 27 12.88 12.45 -9.09
CA ALA A 27 13.44 13.79 -9.06
C ALA A 27 13.58 14.24 -7.60
N VAL A 28 14.80 14.59 -7.20
CA VAL A 28 15.03 15.17 -5.87
C VAL A 28 14.25 16.49 -5.81
N PRO A 29 13.33 16.68 -4.84
CA PRO A 29 12.62 17.93 -4.74
C PRO A 29 13.62 19.07 -4.55
N ARG A 30 13.51 20.12 -5.38
CA ARG A 30 14.34 21.33 -5.29
C ARG A 30 13.98 22.22 -4.10
N TYR A 31 12.92 21.88 -3.35
CA TYR A 31 12.54 22.56 -2.13
C TYR A 31 13.45 22.07 -0.99
N GLN A 32 14.39 22.92 -0.58
CA GLN A 32 15.44 22.62 0.40
C GLN A 32 14.93 22.40 1.84
N ASP A 33 13.63 22.57 2.11
CA ASP A 33 13.07 22.58 3.47
C ASP A 33 12.30 21.31 3.87
N ALA A 34 12.12 20.34 2.96
CA ALA A 34 11.48 19.07 3.32
C ALA A 34 12.49 18.12 3.99
N SER A 35 12.18 17.67 5.22
CA SER A 35 13.04 16.76 5.99
C SER A 35 13.27 15.39 5.33
N VAL A 36 12.35 14.95 4.46
CA VAL A 36 12.42 13.70 3.73
C VAL A 36 11.86 13.87 2.31
N GLY A 37 12.52 13.26 1.32
CA GLY A 37 12.06 13.30 -0.08
C GLY A 37 10.94 12.31 -0.39
N ALA A 38 10.27 12.49 -1.54
CA ALA A 38 9.16 11.65 -2.00
C ALA A 38 9.50 10.14 -2.09
N GLY A 39 10.78 9.80 -2.23
CA GLY A 39 11.26 8.41 -2.24
C GLY A 39 11.35 7.74 -0.87
N PHE A 40 11.35 8.50 0.22
CA PHE A 40 11.62 7.99 1.57
C PHE A 40 10.58 6.96 2.04
N PHE A 41 9.29 7.29 1.94
CA PHE A 41 8.21 6.40 2.38
C PHE A 41 8.13 5.11 1.55
N PRO A 42 8.12 5.17 0.21
CA PRO A 42 8.21 3.98 -0.62
C PRO A 42 9.41 3.10 -0.28
N ALA A 43 10.57 3.70 0.02
CA ALA A 43 11.78 2.95 0.37
C ALA A 43 11.64 2.21 1.72
N ILE A 44 11.12 2.88 2.75
CA ILE A 44 10.86 2.26 4.06
C ILE A 44 9.90 1.08 3.92
N ILE A 45 8.79 1.26 3.19
CA ILE A 45 7.80 0.19 2.97
C ILE A 45 8.44 -0.99 2.26
N ALA A 46 9.24 -0.75 1.21
CA ALA A 46 9.94 -1.80 0.49
C ALA A 46 10.93 -2.55 1.38
N ILE A 47 11.71 -1.85 2.21
CA ILE A 47 12.67 -2.46 3.14
C ILE A 47 11.95 -3.32 4.19
N ILE A 48 10.88 -2.79 4.80
CA ILE A 48 10.07 -3.54 5.77
C ILE A 48 9.45 -4.77 5.12
N GLN A 49 8.94 -4.64 3.88
CA GLN A 49 8.37 -5.76 3.13
C GLN A 49 9.41 -6.86 2.86
N VAL A 50 10.63 -6.49 2.46
CA VAL A 50 11.74 -7.45 2.29
C VAL A 50 12.02 -8.16 3.61
N PHE A 51 12.13 -7.42 4.71
CA PHE A 51 12.36 -8.00 6.03
C PHE A 51 11.27 -9.00 6.44
N ILE A 52 9.99 -8.62 6.29
CA ILE A 52 8.85 -9.50 6.59
C ILE A 52 8.90 -10.76 5.71
N CYS A 53 9.18 -10.62 4.42
CA CYS A 53 9.26 -11.76 3.49
C CYS A 53 10.40 -12.72 3.84
N CYS A 54 11.58 -12.20 4.22
CA CYS A 54 12.69 -13.01 4.71
C CYS A 54 12.30 -13.79 5.97
N VAL A 55 11.62 -13.14 6.92
CA VAL A 55 11.10 -13.80 8.13
C VAL A 55 10.08 -14.89 7.79
N LEU A 56 9.17 -14.66 6.84
CA LEU A 56 8.17 -15.65 6.41
C LEU A 56 8.83 -16.87 5.76
N ILE A 57 9.81 -16.67 4.88
CA ILE A 57 10.58 -17.77 4.27
C ILE A 57 11.30 -18.57 5.36
N PHE A 58 11.96 -17.89 6.29
CA PHE A 58 12.67 -18.54 7.39
C PHE A 58 11.72 -19.38 8.27
N GLN A 59 10.57 -18.83 8.65
CA GLN A 59 9.54 -19.57 9.39
C GLN A 59 9.02 -20.77 8.60
N TYR A 60 8.86 -20.62 7.28
CA TYR A 60 8.43 -21.71 6.43
C TYR A 60 9.47 -22.85 6.39
N LEU A 61 10.75 -22.52 6.24
CA LEU A 61 11.85 -23.48 6.22
C LEU A 61 12.01 -24.23 7.55
N GLN A 62 11.67 -23.61 8.67
CA GLN A 62 11.71 -24.25 9.99
C GLN A 62 10.53 -25.20 10.26
N LYS A 63 9.39 -25.05 9.57
CA LYS A 63 8.23 -25.92 9.79
C LYS A 63 8.36 -27.22 9.00
N LYS A 64 8.35 -28.37 9.70
CA LYS A 64 8.17 -29.70 9.07
C LYS A 64 6.76 -29.76 8.46
N ALA A 65 6.72 -29.97 7.14
CA ALA A 65 5.57 -29.72 6.28
C ALA A 65 4.27 -30.43 6.70
N HIS A 66 3.15 -29.68 6.67
CA HIS A 66 1.85 -30.07 6.11
C HIS A 66 0.88 -28.88 6.27
N GLN A 67 0.92 -27.94 5.33
CA GLN A 67 -0.16 -26.97 5.16
C GLN A 67 -0.92 -27.33 3.89
N LYS A 68 -2.25 -27.47 3.99
CA LYS A 68 -3.13 -27.51 2.82
C LYS A 68 -2.87 -26.25 2.00
N GLU A 69 -2.46 -26.43 0.75
CA GLU A 69 -2.36 -25.32 -0.19
C GLU A 69 -3.77 -24.79 -0.45
N THR A 70 -4.05 -23.57 0.01
CA THR A 70 -5.24 -22.86 -0.44
C THR A 70 -5.02 -22.37 -1.87
N PRO A 71 -6.06 -22.14 -2.68
CA PRO A 71 -5.87 -21.60 -4.03
C PRO A 71 -5.20 -20.23 -3.97
N LEU A 72 -4.34 -19.94 -4.96
CA LEU A 72 -3.66 -18.64 -5.12
C LEU A 72 -4.64 -17.49 -5.36
N ILE A 73 -5.69 -17.76 -6.13
CA ILE A 73 -6.73 -16.81 -6.49
C ILE A 73 -7.96 -17.12 -5.64
N SER A 74 -8.30 -16.20 -4.74
CA SER A 74 -9.54 -16.25 -3.97
C SER A 74 -10.46 -15.11 -4.41
N ARG A 75 -11.75 -15.20 -4.08
CA ARG A 75 -12.72 -14.12 -4.28
C ARG A 75 -12.24 -12.81 -3.63
N GLU A 76 -11.63 -12.92 -2.45
CA GLU A 76 -11.04 -11.79 -1.73
C GLU A 76 -9.83 -11.19 -2.46
N SER A 77 -8.99 -12.04 -3.06
CA SER A 77 -7.85 -11.58 -3.88
C SER A 77 -8.33 -10.82 -5.12
N ILE A 78 -9.36 -11.31 -5.80
CA ILE A 78 -9.95 -10.64 -6.97
C ILE A 78 -10.57 -9.31 -6.54
N PHE A 79 -11.33 -9.29 -5.45
CA PHE A 79 -11.90 -8.06 -4.90
C PHE A 79 -10.79 -7.05 -4.56
N GLY A 80 -9.73 -7.47 -3.88
CA GLY A 80 -8.60 -6.61 -3.53
C GLY A 80 -7.94 -6.00 -4.76
N VAL A 81 -7.70 -6.78 -5.83
CA VAL A 81 -7.13 -6.26 -7.08
C VAL A 81 -8.07 -5.25 -7.74
N LEU A 82 -9.36 -5.57 -7.88
CA LEU A 82 -10.35 -4.67 -8.47
C LEU A 82 -10.50 -3.38 -7.65
N PHE A 83 -10.50 -3.49 -6.32
CA PHE A 83 -10.55 -2.36 -5.42
C PHE A 83 -9.33 -1.46 -5.59
N LEU A 84 -8.12 -2.02 -5.66
CA LEU A 84 -6.89 -1.23 -5.87
C LEU A 84 -6.87 -0.52 -7.22
N ILE A 85 -7.31 -1.19 -8.29
CA ILE A 85 -7.42 -0.57 -9.62
C ILE A 85 -8.46 0.56 -9.58
N GLY A 86 -9.65 0.29 -9.05
CA GLY A 86 -10.71 1.29 -8.91
C GLY A 86 -10.28 2.47 -8.04
N TYR A 87 -9.54 2.22 -6.97
CA TYR A 87 -9.00 3.24 -6.08
C TYR A 87 -7.95 4.12 -6.77
N ALA A 88 -7.01 3.53 -7.53
CA ALA A 88 -6.04 4.28 -8.30
C ALA A 88 -6.72 5.19 -9.36
N LEU A 89 -7.75 4.68 -10.03
CA LEU A 89 -8.56 5.48 -10.96
C LEU A 89 -9.31 6.60 -10.24
N LEU A 90 -9.85 6.33 -9.06
CA LEU A 90 -10.56 7.32 -8.26
C LEU A 90 -9.64 8.45 -7.79
N ILE A 91 -8.41 8.13 -7.36
CA ILE A 91 -7.38 9.13 -7.02
C ILE A 91 -7.11 10.04 -8.23
N SER A 92 -6.98 9.46 -9.43
CA SER A 92 -6.76 10.23 -10.65
C SER A 92 -7.93 11.19 -10.94
N LEU A 93 -9.17 10.77 -10.66
CA LEU A 93 -10.37 11.54 -10.97
C LEU A 93 -10.64 12.67 -9.96
N ILE A 94 -10.71 12.35 -8.67
CA ILE A 94 -11.15 13.27 -7.60
C ILE A 94 -10.05 13.63 -6.59
N GLY A 95 -8.83 13.16 -6.81
CA GLY A 95 -7.69 13.43 -5.92
C GLY A 95 -7.59 12.46 -4.75
N TYR A 96 -6.41 12.47 -4.11
CA TYR A 96 -6.06 11.56 -3.04
C TYR A 96 -7.03 11.65 -1.86
N LEU A 97 -7.35 12.85 -1.38
CA LEU A 97 -8.10 13.02 -0.14
C LEU A 97 -9.50 12.42 -0.26
N TYR A 98 -10.27 12.85 -1.25
CA TYR A 98 -11.63 12.37 -1.46
C TYR A 98 -11.67 10.89 -1.88
N ALA A 99 -10.75 10.47 -2.76
CA ALA A 99 -10.66 9.06 -3.14
C ALA A 99 -10.34 8.16 -1.95
N SER A 100 -9.48 8.59 -1.04
CA SER A 100 -9.12 7.83 0.17
C SER A 100 -10.29 7.75 1.15
N LEU A 101 -10.97 8.87 1.42
CA LEU A 101 -12.15 8.88 2.29
C LEU A 101 -13.24 7.95 1.75
N ILE A 102 -13.54 8.04 0.45
CA ILE A 102 -14.54 7.18 -0.19
C ILE A 102 -14.06 5.73 -0.21
N GLY A 103 -12.83 5.47 -0.65
CA GLY A 103 -12.26 4.13 -0.79
C GLY A 103 -12.27 3.36 0.53
N PHE A 104 -11.75 3.96 1.61
CA PHE A 104 -11.72 3.32 2.93
C PHE A 104 -13.13 3.13 3.50
N THR A 105 -14.04 4.09 3.28
CA THR A 105 -15.45 3.96 3.69
C THR A 105 -16.13 2.80 2.96
N LEU A 106 -15.99 2.74 1.63
CA LEU A 106 -16.55 1.66 0.80
C LEU A 106 -15.96 0.31 1.19
N TYR A 107 -14.67 0.24 1.50
CA TYR A 107 -14.03 -0.98 1.98
C TYR A 107 -14.69 -1.48 3.28
N LEU A 108 -14.86 -0.60 4.28
CA LEU A 108 -15.51 -0.96 5.55
C LEU A 108 -16.99 -1.34 5.36
N VAL A 109 -17.73 -0.62 4.50
CA VAL A 109 -19.12 -0.95 4.16
C VAL A 109 -19.23 -2.30 3.46
N TYR A 110 -18.33 -2.60 2.52
CA TYR A 110 -18.30 -3.86 1.78
C TYR A 110 -18.14 -5.06 2.73
N TYR A 111 -17.24 -4.95 3.72
CA TYR A 111 -17.07 -5.94 4.79
C TYR A 111 -18.13 -5.86 5.90
N LYS A 112 -19.14 -5.00 5.73
CA LYS A 112 -20.29 -4.85 6.65
C LYS A 112 -19.86 -4.55 8.09
N ILE A 113 -18.79 -3.77 8.26
CA ILE A 113 -18.32 -3.34 9.57
C ILE A 113 -19.36 -2.40 10.18
N LYS A 114 -19.94 -2.80 11.32
CA LYS A 114 -21.03 -2.03 11.96
C LYS A 114 -20.55 -1.03 13.01
N GLN A 115 -19.31 -1.16 13.48
CA GLN A 115 -18.78 -0.31 14.54
C GLN A 115 -18.32 1.03 13.94
N PRO A 116 -18.97 2.16 14.30
CA PRO A 116 -18.67 3.46 13.69
C PRO A 116 -17.26 3.95 14.02
N LEU A 117 -16.69 3.48 15.14
CA LEU A 117 -15.33 3.83 15.54
C LEU A 117 -14.28 3.52 14.45
N TYR A 118 -14.43 2.42 13.70
CA TYR A 118 -13.49 2.10 12.62
C TYR A 118 -13.54 3.10 11.46
N TYR A 119 -14.71 3.67 11.17
CA TYR A 119 -14.86 4.70 10.14
C TYR A 119 -14.16 5.99 10.58
N VAL A 120 -14.36 6.39 11.83
CA VAL A 120 -13.70 7.57 12.40
C VAL A 120 -12.18 7.38 12.37
N ILE A 121 -11.67 6.22 12.80
CA ILE A 121 -10.24 5.91 12.75
C ILE A 121 -9.72 5.97 11.31
N ALA A 122 -10.43 5.38 10.34
CA ALA A 122 -10.03 5.42 8.94
C ALA A 122 -9.99 6.85 8.38
N TRP A 123 -10.99 7.69 8.68
CA TRP A 123 -11.00 9.08 8.23
C TRP A 123 -9.90 9.92 8.88
N VAL A 124 -9.70 9.76 10.19
CA VAL A 124 -8.61 10.43 10.91
C VAL A 124 -7.27 10.00 10.33
N PHE A 125 -7.08 8.72 10.01
CA PHE A 125 -5.87 8.23 9.36
C PHE A 125 -5.64 8.89 8.01
N VAL A 126 -6.65 8.95 7.14
CA VAL A 126 -6.55 9.60 5.83
C VAL A 126 -6.21 11.09 5.96
N LEU A 127 -6.90 11.81 6.85
CA LEU A 127 -6.62 13.22 7.12
C LEU A 127 -5.20 13.43 7.66
N SER A 128 -4.75 12.53 8.54
CA SER A 128 -3.40 12.58 9.11
C SER A 128 -2.34 12.38 8.03
N ILE A 129 -2.52 11.42 7.12
CA ILE A 129 -1.59 11.21 5.99
C ILE A 129 -1.61 12.40 5.04
N TYR A 130 -2.79 12.95 4.72
CA TYR A 130 -2.91 14.12 3.87
C TYR A 130 -2.17 15.34 4.46
N TYR A 131 -2.38 15.62 5.74
CA TYR A 131 -1.69 16.68 6.47
C TYR A 131 -0.17 16.43 6.54
N LEU A 132 0.25 15.20 6.87
CA LEU A 132 1.65 14.85 6.99
C LEU A 132 2.39 15.06 5.66
N PHE A 133 1.82 14.62 4.54
CA PHE A 133 2.45 14.81 3.23
C PHE A 133 2.38 16.26 2.75
N GLY A 134 1.23 16.93 2.90
CA GLY A 134 1.03 18.30 2.42
C GLY A 134 1.82 19.34 3.23
N GLU A 135 1.71 19.29 4.56
CA GLU A 135 2.24 20.35 5.45
C GLU A 135 3.60 19.99 6.04
N VAL A 136 3.80 18.73 6.46
CA VAL A 136 5.04 18.33 7.16
C VAL A 136 6.15 17.98 6.17
N PHE A 137 5.82 17.32 5.07
CA PHE A 137 6.81 16.93 4.05
C PHE A 137 6.80 17.82 2.81
N VAL A 138 5.81 18.69 2.65
CA VAL A 138 5.70 19.58 1.48
C VAL A 138 5.72 18.78 0.17
N ILE A 139 5.05 17.62 0.18
CA ILE A 139 4.88 16.72 -0.97
C ILE A 139 3.43 16.86 -1.43
N SER A 140 3.26 17.41 -2.63
CA SER A 140 1.95 17.53 -3.28
C SER A 140 1.37 16.14 -3.56
N LEU A 141 0.20 15.88 -2.97
CA LEU A 141 -0.61 14.71 -3.29
C LEU A 141 -1.51 15.03 -4.49
N PRO A 142 -1.93 14.02 -5.29
CA PRO A 142 -2.82 14.25 -6.42
C PRO A 142 -4.10 14.98 -6.02
N GLU A 143 -4.40 16.09 -6.67
CA GLU A 143 -5.65 16.86 -6.45
C GLU A 143 -6.82 16.33 -7.30
N GLY A 144 -6.50 15.55 -8.34
CA GLY A 144 -7.49 14.95 -9.25
C GLY A 144 -7.79 15.83 -10.46
N LEU A 145 -8.19 15.19 -11.56
CA LEU A 145 -8.49 15.87 -12.82
C LEU A 145 -9.74 16.78 -12.74
N LEU A 146 -10.65 16.54 -11.80
CA LEU A 146 -11.86 17.34 -11.66
C LEU A 146 -11.64 18.72 -11.03
N PHE A 147 -10.50 18.92 -10.38
CA PHE A 147 -10.17 20.17 -9.69
C PHE A 147 -9.00 20.92 -10.36
N TYR A 148 -8.59 20.46 -11.55
CA TYR A 148 -7.55 21.05 -12.40
C TYR A 148 -8.19 21.79 -13.58
#